data_AF-A0A0F9JET7-F1
#
_entry.id   AF-A0A0F9JET7-F1
#
_cell.length_a   1.000
_cell.length_b   1.000
_cell.length_c   1.000
_cell.angle_alpha   90.00
_cell.angle_beta   90.00
_cell.angle_gamma   90.00
#
_symmetry.space_group_name_H-M   'P 1'
#
loop_
_entity.id
_entity.type
_entity.pdbx_description
1 polymer ?
#
loop_
_entity_poly.entity_id
_entity_poly.type
_entity_poly.pdbx_seq_one_letter_code
_entity_poly.pdbx_strand_id
1 'polypeptide(L)'
;MDISKFKLIRGARILQQIEEENALSERSSYQDLERRTITAFPRTRKRQHATHPVQIVRTDFTPYIGTRNLLVRGQAKSGTYNNVFYKPMLFFNEIKFEDEDTPQNVSFKVSGNEDYHMQPIDLSDNIVRVRCDCLDFYFRFSPWDFSNDDLFGPKPKPYVRKTNNYPPVNPTRSPGICKHIMKLVLTLRDARMLKR
;
A
#
# COMPACT_ATOMS: atom_id res chain seq x y z
N MET A 1 19.87 45.00 9.06
CA MET A 1 20.18 43.80 9.86
C MET A 1 21.03 42.89 8.98
N ASP A 2 22.26 42.65 9.40
CA ASP A 2 23.28 41.97 8.62
C ASP A 2 23.17 40.44 8.79
N ILE A 3 22.81 39.75 7.71
CA ILE A 3 22.51 38.30 7.69
C ILE A 3 23.82 37.48 7.58
N SER A 4 24.97 38.13 7.42
CA SER A 4 26.28 37.48 7.21
C SER A 4 26.87 36.76 8.42
N LYS A 5 26.20 36.79 9.59
CA LYS A 5 26.69 36.20 10.85
C LYS A 5 26.06 34.86 11.27
N PHE A 6 25.19 34.26 10.46
CA PHE A 6 24.62 32.95 10.78
C PHE A 6 25.38 31.83 10.06
N LYS A 7 26.38 31.26 10.74
CA LYS A 7 27.06 30.05 10.28
C LYS A 7 26.18 28.85 10.65
N LEU A 8 25.56 28.23 9.65
CA LEU A 8 24.74 27.03 9.83
C LEU A 8 25.65 25.85 10.22
N ILE A 9 25.82 25.60 11.51
CA ILE A 9 26.53 24.41 12.01
C ILE A 9 25.55 23.24 11.99
N ARG A 10 25.24 22.70 10.80
CA ARG A 10 24.61 21.37 10.72
C ARG A 10 25.71 20.35 10.90
N GLY A 11 25.90 19.90 12.14
CA GLY A 11 26.87 18.85 12.47
C GLY A 11 26.56 17.58 11.71
N ALA A 12 27.61 16.88 11.24
CA ALA A 12 27.52 15.61 10.52
C ALA A 12 26.60 14.58 11.21
N ARG A 13 26.43 14.67 12.53
CA ARG A 13 25.51 13.86 13.33
C ARG A 13 24.02 14.05 12.98
N ILE A 14 23.58 15.27 12.63
CA ILE A 14 22.19 15.51 12.20
C ILE A 14 21.97 14.96 10.79
N LEU A 15 22.95 15.13 9.90
CA LEU A 15 22.90 14.56 8.56
C LEU A 15 22.90 13.03 8.60
N GLN A 16 23.73 12.45 9.47
CA GLN A 16 23.77 11.02 9.71
C GLN A 16 22.46 10.51 10.34
N GLN A 17 21.85 11.25 11.27
CA GLN A 17 20.53 10.87 11.81
C GLN A 17 19.42 10.97 10.77
N ILE A 18 19.47 11.96 9.87
CA ILE A 18 18.52 12.08 8.75
C ILE A 18 18.76 10.97 7.72
N GLU A 19 20.01 10.65 7.41
CA GLU A 19 20.38 9.53 6.52
C GLU A 19 20.01 8.18 7.15
N GLU A 20 20.22 8.00 8.45
CA GLU A 20 19.83 6.80 9.20
C GLU A 20 18.30 6.71 9.33
N GLU A 21 17.57 7.81 9.56
CA GLU A 21 16.10 7.82 9.54
C GLU A 21 15.55 7.54 8.14
N ASN A 22 16.17 8.08 7.09
CA ASN A 22 15.81 7.80 5.70
C ASN A 22 16.18 6.37 5.29
N ALA A 23 17.27 5.80 5.82
CA ALA A 23 17.71 4.43 5.56
C ALA A 23 16.98 3.39 6.43
N LEU A 24 16.46 3.77 7.61
CA LEU A 24 15.57 2.91 8.42
C LEU A 24 14.11 2.98 7.97
N SER A 25 13.70 4.07 7.33
CA SER A 25 12.42 4.20 6.64
C SER A 25 12.52 3.61 5.22
N GLU A 26 12.90 2.34 5.09
CA GLU A 26 12.76 1.56 3.85
C GLU A 26 11.26 1.35 3.58
N ARG A 27 10.60 2.41 3.15
CA ARG A 27 9.21 2.37 2.71
C ARG A 27 9.11 1.36 1.57
N SER A 28 8.22 0.38 1.72
CA SER A 28 8.20 -0.74 0.78
C SER A 28 7.49 -0.36 -0.52
N SER A 29 8.02 -0.85 -1.64
CA SER A 29 7.25 -0.92 -2.88
C SER A 29 6.17 -1.99 -2.78
N TYR A 30 5.21 -1.98 -3.71
CA TYR A 30 4.23 -3.07 -3.79
C TYR A 30 4.92 -4.41 -4.04
N GLN A 31 5.92 -4.44 -4.92
CA GLN A 31 6.65 -5.68 -5.24
C GLN A 31 7.38 -6.25 -4.02
N ASP A 32 7.92 -5.40 -3.14
CA ASP A 32 8.53 -5.84 -1.89
C ASP A 32 7.51 -6.51 -0.97
N LEU A 33 6.35 -5.89 -0.78
CA LEU A 33 5.26 -6.45 0.04
C LEU A 33 4.72 -7.76 -0.54
N GLU A 34 4.55 -7.84 -1.86
CA GLU A 34 4.12 -9.05 -2.56
C GLU A 34 5.14 -10.19 -2.38
N ARG A 35 6.42 -9.91 -2.61
CA ARG A 35 7.51 -10.88 -2.42
C ARG A 35 7.59 -11.37 -0.98
N ARG A 36 7.56 -10.47 0.01
CA ARG A 36 7.56 -10.81 1.44
C ARG A 36 6.36 -11.69 1.79
N THR A 37 5.18 -11.37 1.27
CA THR A 37 3.96 -12.17 1.46
C THR A 37 4.12 -13.59 0.93
N ILE A 38 4.64 -13.75 -0.29
CA ILE A 38 4.82 -15.06 -0.93
C ILE A 38 5.87 -15.89 -0.19
N THR A 39 7.00 -15.29 0.16
CA THR A 39 8.10 -15.96 0.87
C THR A 39 7.71 -16.36 2.30
N ALA A 40 6.93 -15.54 3.00
CA ALA A 40 6.46 -15.86 4.36
C ALA A 40 5.44 -17.01 4.40
N PHE A 41 4.72 -17.27 3.29
CA PHE A 41 3.64 -18.26 3.23
C PHE A 41 3.71 -19.16 1.98
N PRO A 42 4.81 -19.91 1.76
CA PRO A 42 5.08 -20.59 0.49
C PRO A 42 4.15 -21.78 0.21
N ARG A 43 3.50 -22.35 1.25
CA ARG A 43 2.71 -23.58 1.17
C ARG A 43 1.23 -23.35 1.48
N THR A 44 0.56 -22.43 0.78
CA THR A 44 -0.89 -22.21 0.97
C THR A 44 -1.67 -22.28 -0.33
N ARG A 45 -2.80 -23.00 -0.36
CA ARG A 45 -3.65 -23.16 -1.56
C ARG A 45 -4.85 -22.19 -1.65
N LYS A 46 -5.17 -21.47 -0.56
CA LYS A 46 -6.44 -20.69 -0.42
C LYS A 46 -6.28 -19.20 -0.13
N ARG A 47 -5.06 -18.70 0.10
CA ARG A 47 -4.80 -17.36 0.66
C ARG A 47 -4.38 -16.37 -0.43
N GLN A 48 -3.17 -15.82 -0.36
CA GLN A 48 -2.58 -14.95 -1.37
C GLN A 48 -2.59 -15.57 -2.79
N HIS A 49 -2.61 -16.91 -2.88
CA HIS A 49 -2.69 -17.63 -4.14
C HIS A 49 -4.11 -17.80 -4.70
N ALA A 50 -5.16 -17.40 -3.96
CA ALA A 50 -6.56 -17.51 -4.38
C ALA A 50 -7.18 -16.12 -4.57
N THR A 51 -6.60 -15.33 -5.47
CA THR A 51 -7.13 -14.03 -5.90
C THR A 51 -8.32 -14.17 -6.85
N HIS A 52 -8.39 -15.26 -7.64
CA HIS A 52 -9.43 -15.49 -8.64
C HIS A 52 -10.88 -15.41 -8.12
N PRO A 53 -11.23 -15.94 -6.94
CA PRO A 53 -12.60 -15.83 -6.41
C PRO A 53 -12.96 -14.41 -5.96
N VAL A 54 -11.99 -13.51 -5.78
CA VAL A 54 -12.26 -12.13 -5.35
C VAL A 54 -12.64 -11.30 -6.58
N GLN A 55 -13.72 -10.54 -6.47
CA GLN A 55 -14.17 -9.61 -7.51
C GLN A 55 -14.13 -8.19 -6.97
N ILE A 56 -13.49 -7.26 -7.70
CA ILE A 56 -13.57 -5.83 -7.38
C ILE A 56 -14.83 -5.29 -8.04
N VAL A 57 -15.76 -4.80 -7.21
CA VAL A 57 -17.07 -4.29 -7.64
C VAL A 57 -17.00 -2.80 -7.94
N ARG A 58 -16.18 -2.09 -7.17
CA ARG A 58 -16.02 -0.63 -7.27
C ARG A 58 -14.59 -0.25 -6.95
N THR A 59 -14.09 0.76 -7.64
CA THR A 59 -12.81 1.40 -7.36
C THR A 59 -13.04 2.90 -7.31
N ASP A 60 -12.67 3.53 -6.20
CA ASP A 60 -12.72 4.98 -6.02
C ASP A 60 -11.29 5.53 -5.91
N PHE A 61 -11.06 6.68 -6.54
CA PHE A 61 -9.77 7.36 -6.55
C PHE A 61 -9.89 8.67 -5.76
N THR A 62 -8.84 9.02 -5.02
CA THR A 62 -8.72 10.31 -4.34
C THR A 62 -7.29 10.83 -4.53
N PRO A 63 -7.08 11.72 -5.51
CA PRO A 63 -5.78 12.34 -5.75
C PRO A 63 -5.50 13.43 -4.73
N TYR A 64 -4.25 13.56 -4.33
CA TYR A 64 -3.75 14.64 -3.47
C TYR A 64 -2.63 15.37 -4.20
N ILE A 65 -2.98 16.24 -5.15
CA ILE A 65 -2.06 16.91 -6.08
C ILE A 65 -0.92 17.61 -5.35
N GLY A 66 -1.23 18.41 -4.31
CA GLY A 66 -0.22 19.15 -3.55
C GLY A 66 0.82 18.28 -2.84
N THR A 67 0.47 17.04 -2.50
CA THR A 67 1.38 16.08 -1.84
C THR A 67 1.84 14.97 -2.78
N ARG A 68 1.44 15.00 -4.05
CA ARG A 68 1.72 13.97 -5.06
C ARG A 68 1.37 12.55 -4.59
N ASN A 69 0.20 12.38 -3.99
CA ASN A 69 -0.24 11.06 -3.52
C ASN A 69 -1.55 10.65 -4.20
N LEU A 70 -1.78 9.34 -4.31
CA LEU A 70 -3.05 8.79 -4.78
C LEU A 70 -3.57 7.73 -3.81
N LEU A 71 -4.76 7.96 -3.27
CA LEU A 71 -5.48 6.93 -2.53
C LEU A 71 -6.43 6.21 -3.48
N VAL A 72 -6.27 4.89 -3.57
CA VAL A 72 -7.18 4.00 -4.27
C VAL A 72 -7.93 3.17 -3.26
N ARG A 73 -9.27 3.22 -3.31
CA ARG A 73 -10.16 2.41 -2.47
C ARG A 73 -10.90 1.41 -3.35
N GLY A 74 -10.72 0.13 -3.08
CA GLY A 74 -11.51 -0.92 -3.71
C GLY A 74 -12.68 -1.37 -2.83
N GLN A 75 -13.72 -1.89 -3.46
CA GLN A 75 -14.74 -2.71 -2.81
C GLN A 75 -14.65 -4.12 -3.37
N ALA A 76 -14.10 -5.05 -2.59
CA ALA A 76 -13.85 -6.42 -2.97
C ALA A 76 -14.95 -7.35 -2.44
N LYS A 77 -15.69 -8.01 -3.33
CA LYS A 77 -16.65 -9.05 -2.99
C LYS A 77 -15.94 -10.38 -2.79
N SER A 78 -16.24 -11.05 -1.69
CA SER A 78 -15.75 -12.40 -1.39
C SER A 78 -16.38 -13.43 -2.33
N GLY A 79 -15.57 -14.27 -2.97
CA GLY A 79 -16.08 -15.42 -3.73
C GLY A 79 -16.43 -16.63 -2.88
N THR A 80 -16.08 -16.63 -1.59
CA THR A 80 -16.34 -17.77 -0.68
C THR A 80 -17.57 -17.56 0.19
N TYR A 81 -17.87 -16.31 0.55
CA TYR A 81 -18.99 -15.97 1.42
C TYR A 81 -19.90 -14.99 0.70
N ASN A 82 -21.17 -15.36 0.57
CA ASN A 82 -22.17 -14.51 -0.07
C ASN A 82 -22.31 -13.18 0.68
N ASN A 83 -22.40 -12.07 -0.07
CA ASN A 83 -22.62 -10.71 0.42
C ASN A 83 -21.58 -10.17 1.42
N VAL A 84 -20.38 -10.77 1.50
CA VAL A 84 -19.28 -10.20 2.28
C VAL A 84 -18.43 -9.32 1.38
N PHE A 85 -18.31 -8.05 1.75
CA PHE A 85 -17.48 -7.05 1.08
C PHE A 85 -16.32 -6.65 1.98
N TYR A 86 -15.15 -6.47 1.36
CA TYR A 86 -13.94 -5.96 2.00
C TYR A 86 -13.50 -4.68 1.31
N LYS A 87 -12.77 -3.84 2.03
CA LYS A 87 -12.28 -2.54 1.59
C LYS A 87 -10.75 -2.55 1.51
N PRO A 88 -10.15 -3.13 0.47
CA PRO A 88 -8.73 -2.94 0.20
C PRO A 88 -8.44 -1.48 -0.17
N MET A 89 -7.35 -0.93 0.35
CA MET A 89 -6.89 0.42 0.10
C MET A 89 -5.40 0.41 -0.22
N LEU A 90 -5.01 1.19 -1.21
CA LEU A 90 -3.63 1.45 -1.62
C LEU A 90 -3.40 2.95 -1.57
N PHE A 91 -2.36 3.39 -0.87
CA PHE A 91 -1.95 4.78 -0.81
C PHE A 91 -0.57 4.89 -1.45
N PHE A 92 -0.54 5.33 -2.70
CA PHE A 92 0.69 5.52 -3.45
C PHE A 92 1.27 6.90 -3.19
N ASN A 93 2.58 6.94 -3.07
CA ASN A 93 3.34 8.17 -2.85
C ASN A 93 4.07 8.58 -4.13
N GLU A 94 4.43 9.86 -4.28
CA GLU A 94 5.27 10.34 -5.39
C GLU A 94 4.67 10.12 -6.80
N ILE A 95 3.36 10.30 -6.91
CA ILE A 95 2.64 10.21 -8.17
C ILE A 95 2.95 11.42 -9.07
N LYS A 96 3.28 11.13 -10.32
CA LYS A 96 3.48 12.13 -11.38
C LYS A 96 2.14 12.43 -12.05
N PHE A 97 1.43 13.41 -11.48
CA PHE A 97 0.23 13.98 -12.10
C PHE A 97 0.60 14.88 -13.27
N GLU A 98 -0.29 14.94 -14.26
CA GLU A 98 -0.17 15.75 -15.46
C GLU A 98 -1.46 16.54 -15.68
N ASP A 99 -1.36 17.70 -16.34
CA ASP A 99 -2.51 18.59 -16.55
C ASP A 99 -3.32 18.24 -17.80
N GLU A 100 -2.72 17.57 -18.78
CA GLU A 100 -3.32 17.25 -20.08
C GLU A 100 -3.46 15.74 -20.29
N ASP A 101 -4.51 15.33 -21.00
CA ASP A 101 -4.69 13.94 -21.47
C ASP A 101 -3.74 13.65 -22.62
N THR A 102 -2.85 12.66 -22.46
CA THR A 102 -1.87 12.28 -23.48
C THR A 102 -1.91 10.77 -23.72
N PRO A 103 -1.52 10.28 -24.91
CA PRO A 103 -1.45 8.83 -25.16
C PRO A 103 -0.50 8.05 -24.23
N GLN A 104 0.38 8.76 -23.51
CA GLN A 104 1.37 8.18 -22.60
C GLN A 104 0.90 8.14 -21.14
N ASN A 105 -0.18 8.83 -20.80
CA ASN A 105 -0.70 8.91 -19.45
C ASN A 105 -2.03 8.16 -19.28
N VAL A 106 -2.50 8.14 -18.04
CA VAL A 106 -3.70 7.43 -17.63
C VAL A 106 -4.66 8.42 -17.00
N SER A 107 -5.85 8.48 -17.62
CA SER A 107 -6.92 9.38 -17.23
C SER A 107 -7.92 8.65 -16.34
N PHE A 108 -8.29 9.24 -15.22
CA PHE A 108 -9.27 8.68 -14.29
C PHE A 108 -10.19 9.75 -13.70
N LYS A 109 -11.43 9.36 -13.43
CA LYS A 109 -12.47 10.22 -12.86
C LYS A 109 -12.58 10.06 -11.35
N VAL A 110 -12.73 11.17 -10.66
CA VAL A 110 -13.01 11.23 -9.22
C VAL A 110 -14.50 11.52 -9.00
N SER A 111 -15.00 11.19 -7.81
CA SER A 111 -16.35 11.54 -7.37
C SER A 111 -16.52 13.07 -7.38
N GLY A 112 -17.09 13.62 -8.46
CA GLY A 112 -17.08 15.06 -8.75
C GLY A 112 -16.99 15.38 -10.25
N ASN A 113 -16.72 14.37 -11.08
CA ASN A 113 -16.66 14.47 -12.54
C ASN A 113 -15.48 15.30 -13.09
N GLU A 114 -14.50 15.58 -12.24
CA GLU A 114 -13.19 16.08 -12.64
C GLU A 114 -12.33 14.91 -13.15
N ASP A 115 -11.66 15.17 -14.27
CA ASP A 115 -10.68 14.28 -14.89
C ASP A 115 -9.30 14.59 -14.33
N TYR A 116 -8.55 13.54 -14.01
CA TYR A 116 -7.17 13.62 -13.55
C TYR A 116 -6.29 12.75 -14.43
N HIS A 117 -5.08 13.23 -14.73
CA HIS A 117 -4.11 12.54 -15.56
C HIS A 117 -2.86 12.22 -14.74
N MET A 118 -2.30 11.04 -14.93
CA MET A 118 -1.03 10.66 -14.30
C MET A 118 -0.25 9.67 -15.14
N GLN A 119 1.07 9.66 -14.95
CA GLN A 119 1.90 8.59 -15.51
C GLN A 119 1.56 7.25 -14.85
N PRO A 120 1.59 6.11 -15.59
CA PRO A 120 1.42 4.79 -14.99
C PRO A 120 2.40 4.55 -13.84
N ILE A 121 1.89 4.06 -12.72
CA ILE A 121 2.65 3.87 -11.48
C ILE A 121 3.54 2.64 -11.62
N ASP A 122 4.83 2.79 -11.34
CA ASP A 122 5.79 1.70 -11.33
C ASP A 122 5.72 0.94 -9.99
N LEU A 123 5.33 -0.34 -10.02
CA LEU A 123 5.18 -1.12 -8.79
C LEU A 123 6.51 -1.55 -8.15
N SER A 124 7.62 -1.47 -8.89
CA SER A 124 8.95 -1.82 -8.40
C SER A 124 9.60 -0.69 -7.60
N ASP A 125 9.29 0.56 -7.96
CA ASP A 125 9.93 1.76 -7.42
C ASP A 125 8.99 2.57 -6.53
N ASN A 126 7.69 2.56 -6.82
CA ASN A 126 6.75 3.42 -6.12
C ASN A 126 6.44 2.91 -4.71
N ILE A 127 6.65 3.80 -3.74
CA ILE A 127 6.31 3.60 -2.35
C ILE A 127 4.79 3.46 -2.19
N VAL A 128 4.36 2.41 -1.50
CA VAL A 128 2.94 2.17 -1.25
C VAL A 128 2.67 1.83 0.22
N ARG A 129 1.61 2.42 0.76
CA ARG A 129 1.02 1.99 2.03
C ARG A 129 -0.31 1.30 1.78
N VAL A 130 -0.56 0.24 2.52
CA VAL A 130 -1.68 -0.67 2.26
C VAL A 130 -2.60 -0.80 3.46
N ARG A 131 -3.86 -1.11 3.21
CA ARG A 131 -4.80 -1.49 4.26
C ARG A 131 -5.93 -2.35 3.71
N CYS A 132 -6.42 -3.28 4.52
CA CYS A 132 -7.67 -3.98 4.25
C CYS A 132 -8.41 -4.24 5.57
N ASP A 133 -9.74 -4.26 5.54
CA ASP A 133 -10.59 -4.57 6.68
C ASP A 133 -10.84 -6.08 6.86
N CYS A 134 -10.23 -6.94 6.04
CA CYS A 134 -10.36 -8.39 6.21
C CYS A 134 -9.57 -8.89 7.42
N LEU A 135 -10.11 -9.91 8.10
CA LEU A 135 -9.47 -10.50 9.29
C LEU A 135 -8.08 -11.07 9.00
N ASP A 136 -7.86 -11.59 7.79
CA ASP A 136 -6.56 -12.12 7.39
C ASP A 136 -5.50 -11.00 7.39
N PHE A 137 -5.82 -9.82 6.84
CA PHE A 137 -4.94 -8.66 6.89
C PHE A 137 -4.76 -8.15 8.32
N TYR A 138 -5.86 -7.96 9.03
CA TYR A 138 -5.85 -7.42 10.38
C TYR A 138 -4.98 -8.23 11.34
N PHE A 139 -5.11 -9.56 11.32
CA PHE A 139 -4.36 -10.42 12.26
C PHE A 139 -2.97 -10.82 11.77
N ARG A 140 -2.73 -10.88 10.45
CA ARG A 140 -1.43 -11.36 9.93
C ARG A 140 -0.47 -10.25 9.61
N PHE A 141 -0.93 -9.17 8.99
CA PHE A 141 -0.05 -8.18 8.35
C PHE A 141 -0.09 -6.84 9.07
N SER A 142 -1.28 -6.35 9.43
CA SER A 142 -1.45 -4.98 9.95
C SER A 142 -0.51 -4.57 11.09
N PRO A 143 -0.19 -5.40 12.11
CA PRO A 143 0.76 -5.02 13.16
C PRO A 143 2.20 -4.87 12.65
N TRP A 144 2.59 -5.69 11.68
CA TRP A 144 3.93 -5.68 11.09
C TRP A 144 4.05 -4.60 10.04
N ASP A 145 3.02 -4.40 9.21
CA ASP A 145 2.94 -3.28 8.28
C ASP A 145 3.02 -1.94 9.04
N PHE A 146 2.37 -1.83 10.21
CA PHE A 146 2.50 -0.64 11.05
C PHE A 146 3.93 -0.45 11.57
N SER A 147 4.60 -1.55 11.91
CA SER A 147 5.98 -1.49 12.44
C SER A 147 7.00 -1.12 11.36
N ASN A 148 6.66 -1.34 10.09
CA ASN A 148 7.49 -1.02 8.92
C ASN A 148 7.04 0.25 8.15
N ASP A 149 6.11 1.04 8.70
CA ASP A 149 5.50 2.21 8.01
C ASP A 149 4.80 1.88 6.67
N ASP A 150 4.45 0.61 6.44
CA ASP A 150 3.72 0.15 5.26
C ASP A 150 2.18 0.20 5.46
N LEU A 151 1.70 0.44 6.68
CA LEU A 151 0.27 0.49 6.98
C LEU A 151 -0.33 1.87 6.70
N PHE A 152 -1.40 1.91 5.91
CA PHE A 152 -2.21 3.12 5.77
C PHE A 152 -3.16 3.31 6.98
N GLY A 153 -2.95 4.37 7.76
CA GLY A 153 -3.82 4.76 8.87
C GLY A 153 -3.34 4.30 10.25
N PRO A 154 -4.20 4.32 11.28
CA PRO A 154 -3.76 4.13 12.66
C PRO A 154 -3.30 2.70 12.97
N LYS A 155 -2.42 2.59 13.98
CA LYS A 155 -1.98 1.33 14.58
C LYS A 155 -3.17 0.42 14.92
N PRO A 156 -3.17 -0.87 14.53
CA PRO A 156 -4.22 -1.80 14.93
C PRO A 156 -4.16 -2.06 16.44
N LYS A 157 -5.28 -2.50 17.02
CA LYS A 157 -5.26 -2.96 18.42
C LYS A 157 -4.36 -4.20 18.51
N PRO A 158 -3.52 -4.33 19.55
CA PRO A 158 -2.67 -5.51 19.72
C PRO A 158 -3.50 -6.79 19.66
N TYR A 159 -3.01 -7.77 18.89
CA TYR A 159 -3.65 -9.07 18.85
C TYR A 159 -3.43 -9.80 20.18
N VAL A 160 -4.51 -9.97 20.94
CA VAL A 160 -4.50 -10.82 22.14
C VAL A 160 -4.97 -12.20 21.73
N ARG A 161 -4.06 -13.16 21.80
CA ARG A 161 -4.31 -14.55 21.47
C ARG A 161 -5.25 -15.18 22.51
N LYS A 162 -6.32 -15.85 22.06
CA LYS A 162 -7.30 -16.48 22.96
C LYS A 162 -6.90 -17.87 23.48
N THR A 163 -6.12 -18.63 22.71
CA THR A 163 -5.74 -20.03 23.04
C THR A 163 -4.31 -20.33 22.60
N ASN A 164 -3.58 -21.19 23.32
CA ASN A 164 -2.18 -21.52 23.00
C ASN A 164 -1.99 -22.74 22.08
N ASN A 165 -3.08 -23.33 21.58
CA ASN A 165 -3.06 -24.64 20.88
C ASN A 165 -2.73 -24.59 19.38
N TYR A 166 -2.64 -23.39 18.78
CA TYR A 166 -2.36 -23.20 17.35
C TYR A 166 -0.99 -22.54 17.12
N PRO A 167 -0.31 -22.76 15.98
CA PRO A 167 0.87 -21.97 15.66
C PRO A 167 0.49 -20.49 15.39
N PRO A 168 1.44 -19.54 15.53
CA PRO A 168 1.24 -18.16 15.13
C PRO A 168 0.77 -18.06 13.67
N VAL A 169 -0.17 -17.15 13.40
CA VAL A 169 -0.69 -16.98 12.03
C VAL A 169 0.33 -16.37 11.07
N ASN A 170 1.30 -15.60 11.58
CA ASN A 170 2.44 -15.08 10.84
C ASN A 170 3.73 -15.40 11.62
N PRO A 171 4.31 -16.61 11.43
CA PRO A 171 5.48 -17.06 12.20
C PRO A 171 6.71 -16.17 12.00
N THR A 172 6.88 -15.62 10.80
CA THR A 172 8.02 -14.77 10.43
C THR A 172 7.83 -13.31 10.78
N ARG A 173 6.64 -12.92 11.28
CA ARG A 173 6.30 -11.53 11.63
C ARG A 173 6.52 -10.56 10.47
N SER A 174 6.34 -11.05 9.25
CA SER A 174 6.65 -10.31 8.02
C SER A 174 5.50 -9.38 7.62
N PRO A 175 5.78 -8.14 7.20
CA PRO A 175 4.77 -7.29 6.57
C PRO A 175 4.31 -7.89 5.24
N GLY A 176 3.14 -7.49 4.77
CA GLY A 176 2.61 -8.04 3.53
C GLY A 176 1.19 -7.60 3.18
N ILE A 177 0.61 -8.30 2.22
CA ILE A 177 -0.67 -7.94 1.63
C ILE A 177 -1.61 -9.14 1.61
N CYS A 178 -2.90 -8.87 1.77
CA CYS A 178 -3.91 -9.91 1.62
C CYS A 178 -4.33 -10.06 0.15
N LYS A 179 -5.02 -11.16 -0.15
CA LYS A 179 -5.54 -11.43 -1.51
C LYS A 179 -6.47 -10.34 -2.06
N HIS A 180 -7.14 -9.57 -1.22
CA HIS A 180 -8.02 -8.48 -1.68
C HIS A 180 -7.20 -7.30 -2.23
N ILE A 181 -6.08 -6.97 -1.58
CA ILE A 181 -5.14 -5.95 -2.07
C ILE A 181 -4.50 -6.43 -3.38
N MET A 182 -4.04 -7.69 -3.42
CA MET A 182 -3.50 -8.27 -4.65
C MET A 182 -4.51 -8.21 -5.81
N LYS A 183 -5.78 -8.56 -5.55
CA LYS A 183 -6.82 -8.48 -6.59
C LYS A 183 -7.09 -7.05 -7.04
N LEU A 184 -7.07 -6.08 -6.12
CA LEU A 184 -7.17 -4.66 -6.47
C LEU A 184 -6.02 -4.23 -7.39
N VAL A 185 -4.78 -4.63 -7.09
CA VAL A 185 -3.63 -4.33 -7.94
C VAL A 185 -3.74 -4.98 -9.32
N LEU A 186 -4.23 -6.22 -9.41
CA LEU A 186 -4.51 -6.83 -10.72
C LEU A 186 -5.53 -6.02 -11.52
N THR A 187 -6.63 -5.58 -10.89
CA THR A 187 -7.64 -4.74 -11.54
C THR A 187 -7.07 -3.40 -12.03
N LEU A 188 -6.18 -2.77 -11.26
CA LEU A 188 -5.53 -1.51 -11.66
C LEU A 188 -4.51 -1.71 -12.79
N ARG A 189 -3.83 -2.86 -12.81
CA ARG A 189 -2.93 -3.25 -13.90
C ARG A 189 -3.70 -3.50 -15.20
N ASP A 190 -4.84 -4.20 -15.11
CA ASP A 190 -5.73 -4.43 -16.26
C ASP A 190 -6.26 -3.10 -16.82
N ALA A 191 -6.49 -2.11 -15.95
CA ALA A 191 -6.84 -0.73 -16.30
C ALA A 191 -5.64 0.13 -16.77
N ARG A 192 -4.45 -0.46 -16.93
CA ARG A 192 -3.19 0.21 -17.33
C ARG A 192 -2.73 1.35 -16.42
N MET A 193 -3.28 1.48 -15.22
CA MET A 193 -2.85 2.48 -14.23
C MET A 193 -1.50 2.13 -13.61
N LEU A 194 -1.13 0.85 -13.65
CA LEU A 194 0.10 0.31 -13.07
C LEU A 194 0.95 -0.31 -14.18
N LYS A 195 2.25 -0.01 -14.16
CA LYS A 195 3.27 -0.70 -14.96
C LYS A 195 4.13 -1.60 -14.07
N ARG A 196 4.80 -2.54 -14.72
CA ARG A 196 5.60 -3.56 -14.05
C ARG A 196 6.98 -3.04 -13.69
#